data_AF-A0AA47AA91-F1
#
_entry.id   AF-A0AA47AA91-F1
#
_cell.length_a   1.000
_cell.length_b   1.000
_cell.length_c   1.000
_cell.angle_alpha   90.00
_cell.angle_beta   90.00
_cell.angle_gamma   90.00
#
_symmetry.space_group_name_H-M   'P 1'
#
loop_
_entity.id
_entity.type
_entity.pdbx_description
1 polymer ?
#
loop_
_entity_poly.entity_id
_entity_poly.type
_entity_poly.pdbx_seq_one_letter_code
_entity_poly.pdbx_strand_id
1 'polypeptide(L)' 'MMPHRDPLSGDRWVFRCDHCDHCYRTVAQSRPQAELYARMNGWTTAPTMLCPGCATLFAGEIAPLAHVEG' A
#
# COMPACT_ATOMS: atom_id res chain seq x y z
N MET A 1 -5.76 3.73 6.46
CA MET A 1 -5.01 4.83 7.09
C MET A 1 -4.55 5.84 6.03
N MET A 2 -4.36 7.12 6.37
CA MET A 2 -3.86 8.13 5.40
C MET A 2 -2.33 8.23 5.44
N PRO A 3 -1.65 8.45 4.29
CA PRO A 3 -0.22 8.71 4.28
C PRO A 3 0.05 10.05 4.96
N HIS A 4 1.08 10.08 5.81
CA HIS A 4 1.49 11.29 6.52
C HIS A 4 2.97 11.57 6.26
N ARG A 5 3.35 12.84 6.40
CA ARG A 5 4.75 13.23 6.45
C ARG A 5 5.27 13.03 7.87
N ASP A 6 6.45 12.43 7.98
CA ASP A 6 7.19 12.26 9.23
C ASP A 6 8.32 13.33 9.27
N PRO A 7 8.17 14.39 10.09
CA PRO A 7 9.16 15.47 10.18
C PRO A 7 10.49 15.01 10.77
N LEU A 8 10.47 13.98 11.62
CA LEU A 8 11.66 13.46 12.31
C LEU A 8 12.49 12.54 11.41
N SER A 9 11.89 12.03 10.33
CA SER A 9 12.54 11.17 9.33
C SER A 9 13.04 11.92 8.08
N GLY A 10 13.13 13.24 8.14
CA GLY A 10 13.58 14.08 7.03
C GLY A 10 12.51 14.29 5.94
N ASP A 11 11.30 14.67 6.33
CA ASP A 11 10.17 14.97 5.43
C ASP A 11 9.74 13.82 4.52
N ARG A 12 9.97 12.58 4.95
CA ARG A 12 9.55 11.39 4.21
C ARG A 12 8.05 11.14 4.39
N TRP A 13 7.40 10.74 3.30
CA TRP A 13 6.04 10.20 3.35
C TRP A 13 6.08 8.77 3.87
N VAL A 14 5.21 8.48 4.82
CA VAL A 14 5.07 7.15 5.43
C VAL A 14 3.72 6.55 5.05
N PHE A 15 3.78 5.36 4.47
CA PHE A 15 2.65 4.49 4.17
C PHE A 15 2.68 3.33 5.15
N ARG A 16 1.57 3.07 5.82
CA ARG A 16 1.46 2.00 6.81
C ARG A 16 0.32 1.06 6.44
N CYS A 17 0.61 -0.23 6.39
CA CYS A 17 -0.39 -1.23 6.09
C CYS A 17 -1.44 -1.27 7.20
N ASP A 18 -2.71 -1.23 6.82
CA ASP A 18 -3.84 -1.29 7.75
C ASP A 18 -3.97 -2.68 8.43
N HIS A 19 -3.32 -3.73 7.91
CA HIS A 19 -3.42 -5.10 8.44
C HIS A 19 -2.21 -5.61 9.22
N CYS A 20 -0.99 -5.23 8.84
CA CYS A 20 0.22 -5.85 9.39
C CYS A 20 1.28 -4.85 9.87
N ASP A 21 0.93 -3.56 9.93
CA ASP A 21 1.81 -2.45 10.37
C ASP A 21 3.11 -2.27 9.55
N HIS A 22 3.30 -3.05 8.48
CA HIS A 22 4.40 -2.89 7.53
C HIS A 22 4.43 -1.44 7.03
N CYS A 23 5.62 -0.84 6.97
CA CYS A 23 5.81 0.55 6.59
C CYS A 23 6.64 0.70 5.32
N TYR A 24 6.22 1.59 4.42
CA TYR A 24 7.02 2.08 3.30
C TYR A 24 7.27 3.58 3.46
N ARG A 25 8.51 4.00 3.20
CA ARG A 25 8.95 5.39 3.37
C ARG A 25 9.54 5.90 2.07
N THR A 26 9.06 7.04 1.58
CA THR A 26 9.57 7.65 0.34
C THR A 26 9.77 9.15 0.47
N VAL A 27 10.76 9.68 -0.25
CA VAL A 27 10.91 11.12 -0.44
C VAL A 27 10.05 11.51 -1.65
N ALA A 28 9.17 12.50 -1.48
CA ALA A 28 8.34 13.01 -2.57
C ALA A 28 7.90 14.45 -2.26
N GLN A 29 7.82 15.28 -3.30
CA GLN A 29 7.48 16.69 -3.19
C GLN A 29 6.01 16.91 -2.81
N SER A 30 5.13 15.98 -3.13
CA SER A 30 3.68 16.08 -2.89
C SER A 30 3.06 14.73 -2.54
N ARG A 31 1.85 14.76 -1.96
CA ARG A 31 1.08 13.56 -1.62
C ARG A 31 0.77 12.70 -2.86
N PRO A 32 0.27 13.24 -3.99
CA PRO A 32 0.01 12.43 -5.18
C PRO A 32 1.27 11.75 -5.73
N GLN A 33 2.43 12.43 -5.67
CA GLN A 33 3.70 11.84 -6.08
C GLN A 33 4.12 10.70 -5.14
N ALA A 34 3.94 10.87 -3.82
CA ALA A 34 4.20 9.81 -2.85
C ALA A 34 3.31 8.58 -3.08
N GLU A 35 2.02 8.80 -3.35
CA GLU A 35 1.05 7.74 -3.65
C GLU A 35 1.42 7.01 -4.95
N LEU A 36 1.86 7.74 -5.99
CA LEU A 36 2.37 7.14 -7.22
C LEU A 36 3.56 6.21 -6.93
N TYR A 37 4.55 6.67 -6.16
CA TYR A 37 5.71 5.85 -5.80
C TYR A 37 5.32 4.63 -4.97
N ALA A 38 4.38 4.76 -4.03
CA ALA A 38 3.87 3.62 -3.27
C ALA A 38 3.23 2.58 -4.20
N ARG A 39 2.38 3.01 -5.13
CA ARG A 39 1.74 2.13 -6.12
C ARG A 39 2.74 1.43 -7.04
N MET A 40 3.79 2.15 -7.48
CA MET A 40 4.89 1.54 -8.26
C MET A 40 5.64 0.46 -7.47
N ASN A 41 5.63 0.53 -6.14
CA ASN A 41 6.20 -0.48 -5.25
C ASN A 41 5.16 -1.55 -4.82
N GLY A 42 4.01 -1.64 -5.51
CA GLY A 42 2.99 -2.66 -5.27
C GLY A 42 2.03 -2.37 -4.10
N TRP A 43 2.02 -1.15 -3.57
CA TRP A 43 1.06 -0.77 -2.53
C TRP A 43 -0.30 -0.42 -3.10
N THR A 44 -1.34 -0.88 -2.42
CA THR A 44 -2.69 -0.35 -2.61
C THR A 44 -2.87 0.85 -1.70
N THR A 45 -3.26 2.01 -2.25
CA THR A 45 -3.41 3.26 -1.48
C THR A 45 -4.86 3.72 -1.33
N ALA A 46 -5.82 3.02 -1.95
CA ALA A 46 -7.26 3.26 -1.85
C ALA A 46 -8.06 2.02 -2.28
N PRO A 47 -9.23 1.73 -1.69
CA PRO A 47 -9.84 2.40 -0.53
C PRO A 47 -9.11 2.10 0.80
N THR A 48 -8.35 1.01 0.86
CA THR A 48 -7.59 0.55 2.04
C THR A 48 -6.09 0.64 1.75
N MET A 49 -5.28 0.97 2.75
CA MET A 49 -3.82 1.02 2.59
C MET A 49 -3.22 -0.34 2.88
N LEU A 50 -2.78 -1.06 1.86
CA LEU A 50 -2.23 -2.41 1.99
C LEU A 50 -0.80 -2.47 1.44
N CYS A 51 0.08 -3.13 2.18
CA CYS A 51 1.39 -3.51 1.67
C CYS A 51 1.24 -4.58 0.56
N PRO A 52 2.26 -4.79 -0.29
CA PRO A 52 2.18 -5.75 -1.40
C PRO A 52 1.73 -7.15 -0.96
N GLY A 53 2.27 -7.65 0.16
CA GLY A 53 1.90 -8.98 0.69
C GLY A 53 0.42 -9.08 1.08
N CYS A 54 -0.09 -8.13 1.87
CA CYS A 54 -1.50 -8.10 2.23
C CYS A 54 -2.38 -7.87 0.99
N ALA A 55 -1.97 -7.00 0.06
CA ALA A 55 -2.72 -6.73 -1.16
C ALA A 55 -2.89 -8.00 -2.00
N THR A 56 -1.86 -8.85 -2.11
CA THR A 56 -1.96 -10.14 -2.80
C THR A 56 -2.93 -11.10 -2.11
N LEU A 57 -2.93 -11.17 -0.77
CA LEU A 57 -3.86 -12.01 -0.02
C LEU A 57 -5.31 -11.55 -0.19
N PHE A 58 -5.58 -10.25 -0.06
CA PHE A 58 -6.92 -9.68 -0.23
C PHE A 58 -7.40 -9.69 -1.68
N ALA A 59 -6.50 -9.58 -2.67
CA ALA A 59 -6.85 -9.76 -4.07
C ALA A 59 -7.25 -11.21 -4.38
N GLY A 60 -6.60 -12.18 -3.73
CA GLY A 60 -6.96 -13.61 -3.83
C GLY A 60 -8.31 -13.95 -3.21
N GLU A 61 -8.73 -13.21 -2.19
CA GLU A 61 -10.04 -13.37 -1.52
C GLU A 61 -11.24 -12.94 -2.38
N ILE A 62 -11.02 -12.12 -3.43
CA ILE A 62 -12.08 -11.65 -4.36
C ILE A 62 -12.05 -12.43 -5.68
N ALA A 63 -11.12 -13.36 -5.89
CA ALA A 63 -11.26 -14.33 -6.98
C ALA A 63 -12.32 -15.35 -6.56
N PRO A 64 -13.51 -15.41 -7.21
CA PRO A 64 -14.36 -16.57 -7.03
C PRO A 64 -13.51 -17.78 -7.43
N LEU A 65 -13.60 -18.85 -6.65
CA LEU A 65 -13.11 -20.17 -7.00
C LEU A 65 -13.68 -20.57 -8.36
N ALA A 66 -13.04 -20.16 -9.45
CA ALA A 66 -13.13 -20.86 -10.72
C ALA A 66 -12.26 -22.10 -10.60
N HIS A 67 -12.70 -23.02 -9.73
CA HIS A 67 -12.34 -24.43 -9.85
C HIS A 67 -12.87 -24.87 -11.22
N VAL A 68 -11.97 -24.96 -12.18
CA VAL A 68 -12.19 -25.78 -13.37
C VAL A 68 -11.98 -27.22 -12.92
N GLU A 69 -13.08 -27.93 -12.68
CA GLU A 69 -13.06 -29.39 -12.73
C GLU A 69 -13.06 -29.80 -14.20
N GLY A 70 -12.04 -30.57 -14.59
CA GLY A 70 -11.89 -31.23 -15.88
C GLY A 70 -11.10 -32.51 -15.69
#